data_AF-C5B5H3-F1
#
_entry.id   AF-C5B5H3-F1
#
_cell.length_a   1.000
_cell.length_b   1.000
_cell.length_c   1.000
_cell.angle_alpha   90.00
_cell.angle_beta   90.00
_cell.angle_gamma   90.00
#
_symmetry.space_group_name_H-M   'P 1'
#
loop_
_entity.id
_entity.type
_entity.pdbx_description
1 polymer ?
#
loop_
_entity_poly.entity_id
_entity_poly.type
_entity_poly.pdbx_seq_one_letter_code
_entity_poly.pdbx_strand_id
1 'polypeptide(L)'
;MQSIPAAGASFPGELARISEAAASARQASHRKLEGILHRGAFTTLILHLAVELSCLDDPDRNNLEMEQPFTQIGPYLMDRIAGKITKRTSHVMRLSANGLHSLRKKLDRLYDDIAFVEALYPKPHLSAYRARCEELQEILGLANDAVVTRRLVRGLVKSDSGNLERPGRHILSWSKERRKEALRGLERATVNFRLASPFWR
;
A
#
# COMPACT_ATOMS: atom_id res chain seq x y z
N MET A 1 -16.11 -0.75 0.61
CA MET A 1 -15.60 -1.63 -0.46
C MET A 1 -16.55 -1.61 -1.65
N GLN A 2 -16.24 -0.89 -2.73
CA GLN A 2 -16.99 -0.95 -4.00
C GLN A 2 -16.05 -1.42 -5.11
N SER A 3 -16.26 -2.67 -5.55
CA SER A 3 -15.42 -3.44 -6.47
C SER A 3 -15.89 -3.33 -7.92
N ILE A 4 -15.26 -2.52 -8.77
CA ILE A 4 -15.45 -2.53 -10.24
C ILE A 4 -16.92 -2.29 -10.77
N PRO A 5 -18.03 -2.06 -10.02
CA PRO A 5 -19.36 -2.26 -10.61
C PRO A 5 -19.79 -1.04 -11.44
N ALA A 6 -19.19 0.12 -11.21
CA ALA A 6 -19.51 1.36 -11.93
C ALA A 6 -19.03 1.33 -13.40
N ALA A 7 -18.03 0.49 -13.75
CA ALA A 7 -17.72 0.23 -15.15
C ALA A 7 -18.71 -0.78 -15.76
N GLY A 8 -19.15 -1.75 -14.94
CA GLY A 8 -20.12 -2.83 -15.22
C GLY A 8 -21.37 -2.40 -15.98
N ALA A 9 -21.99 -1.32 -15.50
CA ALA A 9 -23.31 -0.89 -15.95
C ALA A 9 -23.33 -0.35 -17.38
N SER A 10 -22.21 0.09 -17.94
CA SER A 10 -22.19 0.71 -19.27
C SER A 10 -21.83 -0.27 -20.40
N PHE A 11 -21.02 -1.31 -20.16
CA PHE A 11 -20.54 -2.24 -21.21
C PHE A 11 -20.21 -3.65 -20.68
N PRO A 12 -21.20 -4.47 -20.30
CA PRO A 12 -20.98 -5.75 -19.63
C PRO A 12 -20.17 -6.78 -20.44
N GLY A 13 -20.37 -6.84 -21.77
CA GLY A 13 -19.65 -7.78 -22.63
C GLY A 13 -18.17 -7.44 -22.84
N GLU A 14 -17.82 -6.16 -22.86
CA GLU A 14 -16.42 -5.73 -22.99
C GLU A 14 -15.63 -5.96 -21.70
N LEU A 15 -16.30 -5.83 -20.55
CA LEU A 15 -15.72 -6.13 -19.24
C LEU A 15 -15.48 -7.61 -19.02
N ALA A 16 -16.37 -8.47 -19.52
CA ALA A 16 -16.18 -9.91 -19.47
C ALA A 16 -14.87 -10.31 -20.15
N ARG A 17 -14.59 -9.79 -21.35
CA ARG A 17 -13.36 -10.06 -22.10
C ARG A 17 -12.10 -9.61 -21.39
N ILE A 18 -12.10 -8.40 -20.83
CA ILE A 18 -10.96 -7.90 -20.03
C ILE A 18 -10.78 -8.72 -18.75
N SER A 19 -11.88 -9.13 -18.11
CA SER A 19 -11.85 -9.94 -16.89
C SER A 19 -11.27 -11.34 -17.14
N GLU A 20 -11.66 -11.97 -18.24
CA GLU A 20 -11.12 -13.26 -18.68
C GLU A 20 -9.61 -13.15 -18.98
N ALA A 21 -9.20 -12.16 -19.77
CA ALA A 21 -7.79 -11.92 -20.04
C ALA A 21 -6.98 -11.65 -18.76
N ALA A 22 -7.55 -10.88 -17.83
CA ALA A 22 -6.93 -10.62 -16.53
C ALA A 22 -6.84 -11.88 -15.66
N ALA A 23 -7.84 -12.76 -15.70
CA ALA A 23 -7.82 -14.04 -15.00
C ALA A 23 -6.72 -14.96 -15.52
N SER A 24 -6.59 -15.08 -16.85
CA SER A 24 -5.52 -15.83 -17.50
C SER A 24 -4.13 -15.29 -17.13
N ALA A 25 -3.94 -13.97 -17.17
CA ALA A 25 -2.67 -13.34 -16.77
C ALA A 25 -2.36 -13.54 -15.28
N ARG A 26 -3.38 -13.53 -14.42
CA ARG A 26 -3.24 -13.83 -12.98
C ARG A 26 -2.81 -15.27 -12.76
N GLN A 27 -3.43 -16.22 -13.46
CA GLN A 27 -3.09 -17.63 -13.33
C GLN A 27 -1.66 -17.93 -13.81
N ALA A 28 -1.24 -17.34 -14.92
CA ALA A 28 0.15 -17.45 -15.40
C ALA A 28 1.16 -16.89 -14.38
N SER A 29 0.83 -15.74 -13.77
CA SER A 29 1.66 -15.13 -12.72
C SER A 29 1.71 -15.99 -11.46
N HIS A 30 0.60 -16.62 -11.09
CA HIS A 30 0.53 -17.54 -9.95
C HIS A 30 1.40 -18.78 -10.16
N ARG A 31 1.30 -19.44 -11.33
CA ARG A 31 2.17 -20.58 -11.68
C ARG A 31 3.65 -20.20 -11.67
N LYS A 32 4.00 -18.99 -12.13
CA LYS A 32 5.38 -18.50 -12.06
C LYS A 32 5.85 -18.33 -10.62
N LEU A 33 5.01 -17.77 -9.74
CA LEU A 33 5.32 -17.63 -8.32
C LEU A 33 5.50 -19.00 -7.67
N GLU A 34 4.58 -19.93 -7.90
CA GLU A 34 4.66 -21.31 -7.42
C GLU A 34 5.99 -21.96 -7.81
N GLY A 35 6.39 -21.84 -9.08
CA GLY A 35 7.69 -22.32 -9.56
C GLY A 35 8.91 -21.59 -9.00
N ILE A 36 8.76 -20.42 -8.37
CA ILE A 36 9.83 -19.74 -7.61
C ILE A 36 9.88 -20.26 -6.17
N LEU A 37 8.71 -20.40 -5.53
CA LEU A 37 8.60 -20.86 -4.15
C LEU A 37 9.11 -22.29 -3.95
N HIS A 38 8.94 -23.15 -4.95
CA HIS A 38 9.46 -24.53 -4.94
C HIS A 38 10.96 -24.63 -5.21
N ARG A 39 11.66 -23.51 -5.46
CA ARG A 39 13.11 -23.54 -5.67
C ARG A 39 13.83 -23.61 -4.33
N GLY A 40 14.94 -24.36 -4.29
CA GLY A 40 15.80 -24.47 -3.11
C GLY A 40 16.22 -23.12 -2.55
N ALA A 41 16.50 -22.14 -3.40
CA ALA A 41 16.87 -20.77 -2.97
C ALA A 41 15.83 -20.10 -2.05
N PHE A 42 14.52 -20.31 -2.30
CA PHE A 42 13.48 -19.74 -1.44
C PHE A 42 13.44 -20.46 -0.09
N THR A 43 13.54 -21.79 -0.08
CA THR A 43 13.63 -22.58 1.16
C THR A 43 14.84 -22.17 1.98
N THR A 44 16.01 -22.04 1.34
CA THR A 44 17.25 -21.57 1.95
C THR A 44 17.10 -20.18 2.56
N LEU A 45 16.42 -19.25 1.88
CA LEU A 45 16.14 -17.92 2.44
C LEU A 45 15.32 -18.00 3.73
N ILE A 46 14.24 -18.79 3.73
CA ILE A 46 13.36 -18.95 4.90
C ILE A 46 14.09 -19.63 6.06
N LEU A 47 14.89 -20.66 5.79
CA LEU A 47 15.67 -21.34 6.83
C LEU A 47 16.72 -20.41 7.45
N HIS A 48 17.44 -19.61 6.65
CA HIS A 48 18.38 -18.63 7.19
C HIS A 48 17.68 -17.57 8.04
N LEU A 49 16.51 -17.09 7.61
CA LEU A 49 15.73 -16.13 8.39
C LEU A 49 15.26 -16.74 9.72
N ALA A 50 14.80 -18.00 9.71
CA ALA A 50 14.37 -18.70 10.92
C ALA A 50 15.52 -18.92 11.90
N VAL A 51 16.71 -19.28 11.40
CA VAL A 51 17.92 -19.40 12.21
C VAL A 51 18.30 -18.06 12.81
N GLU A 52 18.36 -16.99 12.02
CA GLU A 52 18.73 -15.66 12.52
C GLU A 52 17.76 -15.17 13.60
N LEU A 53 16.45 -15.36 13.41
CA LEU A 53 15.44 -15.01 14.41
C LEU A 53 15.58 -15.85 15.69
N SER A 54 15.95 -17.12 15.58
CA SER A 54 16.17 -17.99 16.75
C SER A 54 17.43 -17.60 17.52
N CYS A 55 18.40 -16.96 16.87
CA CYS A 55 19.62 -16.43 17.50
C CYS A 55 19.43 -15.04 18.13
N LEU A 56 18.25 -14.39 18.00
CA LEU A 56 17.97 -13.12 18.66
C LEU A 56 17.73 -13.27 20.17
N ASP A 57 17.37 -14.47 20.62
CA ASP A 57 17.19 -14.81 22.05
C ASP A 57 18.53 -15.18 22.73
N ASP A 58 19.66 -15.10 22.02
CA ASP A 58 20.99 -15.39 22.56
C ASP A 58 21.47 -14.21 23.43
N PRO A 59 21.59 -14.39 24.77
CA PRO A 59 21.99 -13.33 25.68
C PRO A 59 23.41 -12.80 25.42
N ASP A 60 24.27 -13.57 24.75
CA ASP A 60 25.64 -13.17 24.41
C ASP A 60 25.71 -12.29 23.14
N ARG A 61 24.63 -12.26 22.33
CA ARG A 61 24.49 -11.39 21.15
C ARG A 61 23.87 -10.02 21.47
N ASN A 62 23.75 -9.66 22.74
CA ASN A 62 23.22 -8.37 23.18
C ASN A 62 23.95 -7.20 22.51
N ASN A 63 23.30 -6.60 21.52
CA ASN A 63 23.72 -5.33 20.96
C ASN A 63 23.52 -4.27 22.04
N LEU A 64 24.60 -3.66 22.52
CA LEU A 64 24.59 -2.57 23.53
C LEU A 64 23.63 -1.42 23.18
N GLU A 65 23.25 -1.26 21.90
CA GLU A 65 22.25 -0.28 21.45
C GLU A 65 20.79 -0.66 21.77
N MET A 66 20.50 -1.91 22.12
CA MET A 66 19.16 -2.43 22.50
C MET A 66 18.90 -2.41 24.01
N GLU A 67 19.79 -1.84 24.82
CA GLU A 67 19.63 -1.79 26.28
C GLU A 67 18.55 -0.80 26.75
N GLN A 68 18.12 0.14 25.89
CA GLN A 68 17.10 1.11 26.25
C GLN A 68 15.69 0.56 26.08
N PRO A 69 14.80 0.72 27.08
CA PRO A 69 13.39 0.37 26.94
C PRO A 69 12.76 1.04 25.71
N PHE A 70 11.95 0.29 24.97
CA PHE A 70 11.24 0.84 23.80
C PHE A 70 10.39 2.06 24.16
N THR A 71 9.87 2.15 25.39
CA THR A 71 9.11 3.30 25.89
C THR A 71 9.92 4.61 25.88
N GLN A 72 11.25 4.55 25.89
CA GLN A 72 12.14 5.73 25.82
C GLN A 72 12.46 6.11 24.36
N ILE A 73 12.73 5.13 23.49
CA ILE A 73 13.13 5.39 22.09
C ILE A 73 11.94 5.49 21.12
N GLY A 74 10.83 4.84 21.45
CA GLY A 74 9.63 4.72 20.61
C GLY A 74 9.05 6.06 20.17
N PRO A 75 8.80 7.02 21.09
CA PRO A 75 8.30 8.35 20.73
C PRO A 75 9.18 9.07 19.70
N TYR A 76 10.51 8.99 19.85
CA TYR A 76 11.46 9.60 18.90
C TYR A 76 11.40 8.94 17.51
N LEU A 77 11.34 7.60 17.46
CA LEU A 77 11.20 6.86 16.20
C LEU A 77 9.89 7.21 15.49
N MET A 78 8.78 7.29 16.23
CA MET A 78 7.48 7.66 15.69
C MET A 78 7.46 9.11 15.18
N ASP A 79 8.01 10.07 15.94
CA ASP A 79 8.15 11.46 15.49
C ASP A 79 8.98 11.56 14.20
N ARG A 80 10.06 10.79 14.08
CA ARG A 80 10.90 10.75 12.87
C ARG A 80 10.14 10.23 11.65
N ILE A 81 9.30 9.20 11.81
CA ILE A 81 8.51 8.63 10.72
C ILE A 81 7.36 9.57 10.34
N ALA A 82 6.58 10.02 11.33
CA ALA A 82 5.48 10.96 11.15
C ALA A 82 5.97 12.28 10.54
N GLY A 83 7.09 12.83 11.01
CA GLY A 83 7.69 14.04 10.46
C GLY A 83 8.07 13.93 8.98
N LYS A 84 8.60 12.77 8.55
CA LYS A 84 8.88 12.49 7.13
C LYS A 84 7.62 12.43 6.27
N ILE A 85 6.52 11.96 6.82
CA ILE A 85 5.22 11.92 6.14
C ILE A 85 4.65 13.34 6.09
N THR A 86 4.57 14.04 7.22
CA THR A 86 4.11 15.43 7.34
C THR A 86 4.82 16.34 6.34
N LYS A 87 6.15 16.28 6.26
CA LYS A 87 6.94 17.07 5.30
C LYS A 87 6.60 16.78 3.84
N ARG A 88 6.23 15.54 3.50
CA ARG A 88 5.81 15.19 2.13
C ARG A 88 4.38 15.62 1.84
N THR A 89 3.53 15.57 2.86
CA THR A 89 2.13 15.97 2.73
C THR A 89 1.94 17.49 2.58
N SER A 90 2.91 18.32 2.99
CA SER A 90 2.84 19.79 2.83
C SER A 90 2.68 20.25 1.37
N HIS A 91 3.11 19.44 0.41
CA HIS A 91 3.00 19.72 -1.02
C HIS A 91 2.28 18.58 -1.75
N VAL A 92 1.37 17.88 -1.06
CA VAL A 92 0.72 16.67 -1.57
C VAL A 92 0.04 16.89 -2.93
N MET A 93 -0.53 18.07 -3.14
CA MET A 93 -1.23 18.42 -4.39
C MET A 93 -0.30 18.57 -5.60
N ARG A 94 1.01 18.73 -5.37
CA ARG A 94 2.02 18.83 -6.42
C ARG A 94 2.71 17.48 -6.71
N LEU A 95 2.36 16.43 -5.95
CA LEU A 95 3.00 15.13 -6.12
C LEU A 95 2.53 14.44 -7.40
N SER A 96 3.50 13.88 -8.13
CA SER A 96 3.22 12.97 -9.24
C SER A 96 2.61 11.65 -8.74
N ALA A 97 2.14 10.80 -9.66
CA ALA A 97 1.68 9.45 -9.30
C ALA A 97 2.72 8.65 -8.51
N ASN A 98 4.00 8.75 -8.87
CA ASN A 98 5.09 8.11 -8.16
C ASN A 98 5.33 8.74 -6.78
N GLY A 99 5.19 10.08 -6.67
CA GLY A 99 5.25 10.79 -5.40
C GLY A 99 4.15 10.34 -4.42
N LEU A 100 2.91 10.25 -4.91
CA LEU A 100 1.76 9.76 -4.14
C LEU A 100 1.93 8.28 -3.74
N HIS A 101 2.42 7.44 -4.63
CA HIS A 101 2.72 6.04 -4.32
C HIS A 101 3.83 5.91 -3.25
N SER A 102 4.88 6.72 -3.35
CA SER A 102 5.95 6.75 -2.35
C SER A 102 5.46 7.28 -0.99
N LEU A 103 4.53 8.23 -0.98
CA LEU A 103 3.85 8.68 0.23
C LEU A 103 3.03 7.54 0.84
N ARG A 104 2.23 6.83 0.04
CA ARG A 104 1.47 5.67 0.49
C ARG A 104 2.34 4.63 1.17
N LYS A 105 3.46 4.21 0.55
CA LYS A 105 4.38 3.23 1.16
C LYS A 105 4.88 3.64 2.53
N LYS A 106 5.14 4.94 2.74
CA LYS A 106 5.58 5.44 4.04
C LYS A 106 4.46 5.42 5.07
N LEU A 107 3.24 5.71 4.64
CA LEU A 107 2.07 5.67 5.49
C LEU A 107 1.68 4.22 5.86
N ASP A 108 1.79 3.28 4.91
CA ASP A 108 1.65 1.84 5.16
C ASP A 108 2.68 1.37 6.20
N ARG A 109 3.94 1.79 6.06
CA ARG A 109 4.95 1.52 7.09
C ARG A 109 4.57 2.09 8.46
N LEU A 110 4.10 3.34 8.53
CA LEU A 110 3.64 3.92 9.79
C LEU A 110 2.46 3.11 10.37
N TYR A 111 1.55 2.64 9.54
CA TYR A 111 0.42 1.81 9.97
C TYR A 111 0.90 0.49 10.60
N ASP A 112 1.84 -0.19 9.94
CA ASP A 112 2.45 -1.44 10.45
C ASP A 112 3.22 -1.18 11.75
N ASP A 113 3.99 -0.08 11.81
CA ASP A 113 4.73 0.33 13.00
C ASP A 113 3.78 0.64 14.18
N ILE A 114 2.61 1.26 13.93
CA ILE A 114 1.58 1.51 14.95
C ILE A 114 1.00 0.20 15.48
N ALA A 115 0.72 -0.76 14.60
CA ALA A 115 0.20 -2.06 15.01
C ALA A 115 1.20 -2.82 15.89
N PHE A 116 2.51 -2.66 15.65
CA PHE A 116 3.54 -3.27 16.49
C PHE A 116 3.57 -2.71 17.92
N VAL A 117 3.28 -1.42 18.10
CA VAL A 117 3.40 -0.73 19.40
C VAL A 117 2.06 -0.55 20.12
N GLU A 118 0.96 -1.06 19.56
CA GLU A 118 -0.38 -0.73 20.05
C GLU A 118 -0.64 -1.14 21.50
N ALA A 119 0.00 -2.21 21.96
CA ALA A 119 -0.09 -2.69 23.34
C ALA A 119 0.54 -1.74 24.37
N LEU A 120 1.39 -0.80 23.93
CA LEU A 120 2.11 0.13 24.80
C LEU A 120 1.36 1.44 25.07
N TYR A 121 0.25 1.70 24.37
CA TYR A 121 -0.44 3.00 24.40
C TYR A 121 -1.95 2.88 24.66
N PRO A 122 -2.60 3.92 25.22
CA PRO A 122 -4.03 3.92 25.44
C PRO A 122 -4.83 3.84 24.13
N LYS A 123 -5.77 2.89 24.07
CA LYS A 123 -6.60 2.62 22.87
C LYS A 123 -7.31 3.84 22.28
N PRO A 124 -7.89 4.79 23.06
CA PRO A 124 -8.64 5.91 22.48
C PRO A 124 -7.77 6.83 21.61
N HIS A 125 -6.58 7.20 22.08
CA HIS A 125 -5.67 8.09 21.34
C HIS A 125 -5.11 7.40 20.09
N LEU A 126 -4.75 6.13 20.22
CA LEU A 126 -4.30 5.31 19.09
C LEU A 126 -5.37 5.20 18.01
N SER A 127 -6.62 4.92 18.39
CA SER A 127 -7.74 4.80 17.45
C SER A 127 -8.00 6.10 16.70
N ALA A 128 -7.94 7.24 17.38
CA ALA A 128 -8.13 8.54 16.76
C ALA A 128 -7.03 8.84 15.72
N TYR A 129 -5.77 8.58 16.05
CA TYR A 129 -4.64 8.78 15.14
C TYR A 129 -4.67 7.80 13.96
N ARG A 130 -4.97 6.52 14.21
CA ARG A 130 -5.10 5.47 13.17
C ARG A 130 -6.18 5.83 12.17
N ALA A 131 -7.35 6.31 12.62
CA ALA A 131 -8.43 6.72 11.74
C ALA A 131 -8.00 7.81 10.72
N ARG A 132 -7.11 8.73 11.12
CA ARG A 132 -6.56 9.76 10.21
C ARG A 132 -5.55 9.19 9.22
N CYS A 133 -4.77 8.20 9.63
CA CYS A 133 -3.90 7.46 8.73
C CYS A 133 -4.72 6.69 7.69
N GLU A 134 -5.76 5.99 8.13
CA GLU A 134 -6.65 5.19 7.27
C GLU A 134 -7.38 6.06 6.24
N GLU A 135 -7.92 7.22 6.64
CA GLU A 135 -8.55 8.20 5.74
C GLU A 135 -7.60 8.57 4.58
N LEU A 136 -6.33 8.87 4.88
CA LEU A 136 -5.33 9.22 3.88
C LEU A 136 -4.88 7.99 3.07
N GLN A 137 -4.73 6.81 3.69
CA GLN A 137 -4.39 5.56 3.00
C GLN A 137 -5.45 5.13 2.00
N GLU A 138 -6.72 5.29 2.32
CA GLU A 138 -7.83 4.92 1.45
C GLU A 138 -7.80 5.76 0.17
N ILE A 139 -7.67 7.08 0.30
CA ILE A 139 -7.56 8.01 -0.84
C ILE A 139 -6.35 7.66 -1.71
N LEU A 140 -5.17 7.48 -1.09
CA LEU A 140 -3.95 7.14 -1.81
C LEU A 140 -4.04 5.75 -2.46
N GLY A 141 -4.76 4.82 -1.84
CA GLY A 141 -5.06 3.48 -2.35
C GLY A 141 -5.89 3.53 -3.60
N LEU A 142 -7.06 4.17 -3.54
CA LEU A 142 -7.93 4.33 -4.70
C LEU A 142 -7.22 5.03 -5.87
N ALA A 143 -6.41 6.06 -5.58
CA ALA A 143 -5.63 6.74 -6.61
C ALA A 143 -4.51 5.85 -7.21
N ASN A 144 -3.89 4.98 -6.40
CA ASN A 144 -2.89 4.02 -6.83
C ASN A 144 -3.52 2.88 -7.65
N ASP A 145 -4.65 2.34 -7.21
CA ASP A 145 -5.38 1.28 -7.90
C ASP A 145 -5.75 1.69 -9.31
N ALA A 146 -6.15 2.96 -9.52
CA ALA A 146 -6.36 3.49 -10.85
C ALA A 146 -5.08 3.47 -11.71
N VAL A 147 -3.91 3.82 -11.15
CA VAL A 147 -2.63 3.75 -11.89
C VAL A 147 -2.26 2.31 -12.22
N VAL A 148 -2.39 1.40 -11.25
CA VAL A 148 -2.10 -0.02 -11.43
C VAL A 148 -3.04 -0.63 -12.47
N THR A 149 -4.35 -0.33 -12.40
CA THR A 149 -5.36 -0.74 -13.38
C THR A 149 -4.94 -0.33 -14.79
N ARG A 150 -4.56 0.96 -14.97
CA ARG A 150 -4.11 1.44 -16.28
C ARG A 150 -2.88 0.70 -16.79
N ARG A 151 -1.91 0.42 -15.92
CA ARG A 151 -0.70 -0.33 -16.29
C ARG A 151 -1.05 -1.75 -16.70
N LEU A 152 -1.87 -2.45 -15.92
CA LEU A 152 -2.26 -3.84 -16.17
C LEU A 152 -3.06 -3.95 -17.48
N VAL A 153 -4.06 -3.09 -17.68
CA VAL A 153 -4.89 -3.09 -18.91
C VAL A 153 -4.04 -2.80 -20.14
N ARG A 154 -3.10 -1.84 -20.09
CA ARG A 154 -2.16 -1.63 -21.21
C ARG A 154 -1.30 -2.85 -21.50
N GLY A 155 -0.87 -3.57 -20.45
CA GLY A 155 -0.16 -4.83 -20.60
C GLY A 155 -1.00 -5.88 -21.32
N LEU A 156 -2.26 -6.07 -20.89
CA LEU A 156 -3.19 -7.01 -21.51
C LEU A 156 -3.47 -6.66 -22.97
N VAL A 157 -3.75 -5.39 -23.28
CA VAL A 157 -3.99 -4.93 -24.67
C VAL A 157 -2.76 -5.15 -25.55
N LYS A 158 -1.55 -4.91 -25.02
CA LYS A 158 -0.30 -5.11 -25.79
C LYS A 158 -0.01 -6.58 -26.07
N SER A 159 -0.39 -7.47 -25.16
CA SER A 159 -0.16 -8.92 -25.27
C SER A 159 -1.23 -9.65 -26.09
N ASP A 160 -2.31 -8.97 -26.45
CA ASP A 160 -3.42 -9.52 -27.22
C ASP A 160 -3.36 -9.07 -28.68
N SER A 161 -3.87 -9.89 -29.61
CA SER A 161 -3.83 -9.65 -31.06
C SER A 161 -4.85 -8.57 -31.53
N GLY A 162 -5.17 -7.58 -30.70
CA GLY A 162 -6.04 -6.45 -31.02
C GLY A 162 -7.50 -6.58 -30.55
N ASN A 163 -7.92 -7.75 -30.07
CA ASN A 163 -9.28 -8.02 -29.59
C ASN A 163 -9.65 -7.21 -28.33
N LEU A 164 -8.67 -6.85 -27.51
CA LEU A 164 -8.85 -6.12 -26.26
C LEU A 164 -8.70 -4.60 -26.40
N GLU A 165 -8.38 -4.08 -27.59
CA GLU A 165 -8.10 -2.65 -27.77
C GLU A 165 -9.27 -1.74 -27.34
N ARG A 166 -10.47 -2.01 -27.88
CA ARG A 166 -11.67 -1.21 -27.59
C ARG A 166 -12.10 -1.34 -26.12
N PRO A 167 -12.29 -2.56 -25.56
CA PRO A 167 -12.54 -2.75 -24.13
C PRO A 167 -11.49 -2.08 -23.23
N GLY A 168 -10.21 -2.18 -23.62
CA GLY A 168 -9.10 -1.58 -22.89
C GLY A 168 -9.20 -0.05 -22.85
N ARG A 169 -9.51 0.61 -23.97
CA ARG A 169 -9.69 2.07 -24.03
C ARG A 169 -10.76 2.56 -23.05
N HIS A 170 -11.88 1.86 -22.92
CA HIS A 170 -12.94 2.22 -21.97
C HIS A 170 -12.48 2.13 -20.52
N ILE A 171 -11.81 1.04 -20.13
CA ILE A 171 -11.30 0.90 -18.75
C ILE A 171 -10.22 1.94 -18.46
N LEU A 172 -9.37 2.27 -19.43
CA LEU A 172 -8.37 3.33 -19.27
C LEU A 172 -9.01 4.70 -19.03
N SER A 173 -10.10 5.00 -19.74
CA SER A 173 -10.87 6.24 -19.55
C SER A 173 -11.53 6.27 -18.17
N TRP A 174 -12.29 5.22 -17.82
CA TRP A 174 -12.94 5.08 -16.51
C TRP A 174 -11.93 5.20 -15.36
N SER A 175 -10.77 4.56 -15.48
CA SER A 175 -9.72 4.59 -14.47
C SER A 175 -9.10 5.98 -14.30
N LYS A 176 -8.99 6.76 -15.39
CA LYS A 176 -8.54 8.17 -15.32
C LYS A 176 -9.50 9.02 -14.51
N GLU A 177 -10.81 8.88 -14.73
CA GLU A 177 -11.82 9.63 -13.98
C GLU A 177 -11.89 9.16 -12.53
N ARG A 178 -11.82 7.86 -12.28
CA ARG A 178 -11.77 7.28 -10.91
C ARG A 178 -10.59 7.83 -10.11
N ARG A 179 -9.43 8.02 -10.73
CA ARG A 179 -8.26 8.64 -10.08
C ARG A 179 -8.54 10.08 -9.67
N LYS A 180 -9.15 10.89 -10.55
CA LYS A 180 -9.50 12.28 -10.22
C LYS A 180 -10.48 12.33 -9.06
N GLU A 181 -11.50 11.46 -9.10
CA GLU A 181 -12.50 11.36 -8.03
C GLU A 181 -11.87 11.02 -6.69
N ALA A 182 -11.03 9.97 -6.65
CA ALA A 182 -10.34 9.55 -5.44
C ALA A 182 -9.53 10.68 -4.80
N LEU A 183 -8.90 11.54 -5.61
CA LEU A 183 -8.03 12.61 -5.13
C LEU A 183 -8.79 13.85 -4.62
N ARG A 184 -10.12 13.95 -4.78
CA ARG A 184 -10.90 15.12 -4.33
C ARG A 184 -10.78 15.39 -2.83
N GLY A 185 -10.66 14.34 -2.01
CA GLY A 185 -10.51 14.45 -0.55
C GLY A 185 -9.07 14.60 -0.06
N LEU A 186 -8.08 14.54 -0.95
CA LEU A 186 -6.67 14.37 -0.56
C LEU A 186 -6.14 15.51 0.32
N GLU A 187 -6.48 16.76 -0.03
CA GLU A 187 -6.05 17.93 0.74
C GLU A 187 -6.64 17.93 2.15
N ARG A 188 -7.95 17.67 2.27
CA ARG A 188 -8.63 17.61 3.56
C ARG A 188 -8.07 16.49 4.45
N ALA A 189 -7.94 15.28 3.92
CA ALA A 189 -7.38 14.14 4.66
C ALA A 189 -5.94 14.40 5.11
N THR A 190 -5.15 15.08 4.26
CA THR A 190 -3.79 15.51 4.60
C THR A 190 -3.78 16.51 5.75
N VAL A 191 -4.66 17.51 5.74
CA VAL A 191 -4.78 18.47 6.85
C VAL A 191 -5.21 17.75 8.13
N ASN A 192 -6.20 16.86 8.06
CA ASN A 192 -6.66 16.07 9.20
C ASN A 192 -5.52 15.22 9.80
N PHE A 193 -4.73 14.54 8.96
CA PHE A 193 -3.56 13.78 9.41
C PHE A 193 -2.52 14.67 10.11
N ARG A 194 -2.24 15.85 9.56
CA ARG A 194 -1.26 16.78 10.13
C ARG A 194 -1.71 17.40 11.46
N LEU A 195 -3.01 17.57 11.65
CA LEU A 195 -3.61 18.07 12.89
C LEU A 195 -3.86 16.97 13.91
N ALA A 196 -3.70 15.70 13.54
CA ALA A 196 -3.91 14.59 14.46
C ALA A 196 -2.88 14.62 15.60
N SER A 197 -3.37 14.61 16.83
CA SER A 197 -2.52 14.48 18.01
C SER A 197 -1.78 13.15 17.98
N PRO A 198 -0.43 13.14 17.98
CA PRO A 198 0.33 11.90 18.05
C PRO A 198 -0.01 11.12 19.32
N PHE A 199 -0.38 9.85 19.20
CA PHE A 199 -0.79 9.04 20.35
C PHE A 199 0.37 8.64 21.28
N TRP A 200 1.61 8.82 20.82
CA TRP A 200 2.84 8.51 21.55
C TRP A 200 3.38 9.68 22.38
N ARG A 201 2.58 10.73 22.56
CA ARG A 201 2.90 11.92 23.35
C ARG A 201 2.03 12.00 24.59
#